data_AF-A0A7R8ZYT3-F1
#
_entry.id   AF-A0A7R8ZYT3-F1
#
_cell.length_a   1.000
_cell.length_b   1.000
_cell.length_c   1.000
_cell.angle_alpha   90.00
_cell.angle_beta   90.00
_cell.angle_gamma   90.00
#
_symmetry.space_group_name_H-M   'P 1'
#
loop_
_entity.id
_entity.type
_entity.pdbx_description
1 polymer ?
#
loop_
_entity_poly.entity_id
_entity_poly.type
_entity_poly.pdbx_seq_one_letter_code
_entity_poly.pdbx_strand_id
1 'polypeptide(L)' 'MGGAKRARSYAKFLESEVVICYKERKKANNVESMTLIGDVKDKNVVLVDDMIDTAGTLTKAADVMMENGAASVRAMATH' A
#
# COMPACT_ATOMS: atom_id res chain seq x y z
N MET A 1 4.01 10.67 -6.00
CA MET A 1 4.44 9.36 -5.44
C MET A 1 5.40 9.60 -4.28
N GLY A 2 4.91 9.93 -3.09
CA GLY A 2 5.77 10.20 -1.91
C GLY A 2 6.28 8.93 -1.24
N GLY A 3 5.38 8.01 -0.89
CA GLY A 3 5.70 6.80 -0.12
C GLY A 3 6.57 5.76 -0.85
N ALA A 4 6.64 5.76 -2.18
CA ALA A 4 7.37 4.75 -2.95
C ALA A 4 8.88 4.71 -2.65
N LYS A 5 9.51 5.88 -2.46
CA LYS A 5 10.93 5.97 -2.09
C LYS A 5 11.17 5.38 -0.70
N ARG A 6 10.27 5.63 0.25
CA ARG A 6 10.31 5.10 1.61
C ARG A 6 10.15 3.58 1.62
N ALA A 7 9.13 3.07 0.95
CA ALA A 7 8.89 1.64 0.80
C ALA A 7 10.13 0.92 0.23
N ARG A 8 10.77 1.51 -0.79
CA ARG A 8 11.99 0.95 -1.39
C ARG A 8 13.17 0.90 -0.42
N SER A 9 13.37 1.92 0.42
CA SER A 9 14.43 1.91 1.43
C SER A 9 14.21 0.81 2.47
N TYR A 10 12.99 0.64 2.97
CA TYR A 10 12.66 -0.43 3.92
C TYR A 10 12.80 -1.81 3.29
N ALA A 11 12.29 -1.99 2.07
CA ALA A 11 12.41 -3.27 1.38
C ALA A 11 13.86 -3.68 1.13
N LYS A 12 14.75 -2.73 0.82
CA LYS A 12 16.19 -2.99 0.71
C LYS A 12 16.78 -3.48 2.04
N PHE A 13 16.37 -2.88 3.15
CA PHE A 13 16.86 -3.24 4.48
C PHE A 13 16.30 -4.59 4.97
N LEU A 14 15.03 -4.88 4.64
CA LEU A 14 14.34 -6.11 5.02
C LEU A 14 14.57 -7.27 4.03
N GLU A 15 15.38 -7.05 2.99
CA GLU A 15 15.62 -8.00 1.90
C GLU A 15 14.30 -8.53 1.28
N SER A 16 13.33 -7.63 1.11
CA SER A 16 11.98 -7.94 0.65
C SER A 16 11.67 -7.33 -0.71
N GLU A 17 10.60 -7.82 -1.33
CA GLU A 17 10.04 -7.22 -2.53
C GLU A 17 9.34 -5.89 -2.22
N VAL A 18 9.21 -5.03 -3.23
CA VAL A 18 8.44 -3.79 -3.15
C VAL A 18 7.17 -3.97 -3.96
N VAL A 19 6.03 -3.68 -3.33
CA VAL A 19 4.73 -3.59 -3.98
C VAL A 19 4.25 -2.14 -3.91
N ILE A 20 3.66 -1.63 -4.98
CA ILE A 20 3.14 -0.27 -5.04
C ILE A 20 1.63 -0.30 -5.23
N CYS A 21 0.90 0.38 -4.35
CA CYS A 21 -0.51 0.65 -4.53
C CYS A 21 -0.67 2.04 -5.17
N TYR A 22 -1.01 2.08 -6.46
CA TYR A 22 -1.18 3.31 -7.22
C TYR A 22 -2.64 3.79 -7.14
N LYS A 23 -2.85 4.97 -6.55
CA LYS A 23 -4.15 5.63 -6.49
C LYS A 23 -4.30 6.61 -7.65
N GLU A 24 -5.31 6.40 -8.48
CA GLU A 24 -5.71 7.34 -9.53
C GLU A 24 -6.94 8.13 -9.06
N ARG A 25 -6.93 9.46 -9.22
CA ARG A 25 -8.08 10.34 -8.89
C ARG A 25 -8.64 10.95 -10.17
N LYS A 26 -9.86 10.57 -10.56
CA LYS A 26 -10.61 11.22 -11.66
C LYS A 26 -11.72 12.12 -11.09
N LYS A 27 -11.91 13.32 -11.64
CA LYS A 27 -13.09 14.20 -11.42
C LYS A 27 -13.86 14.31 -12.74
N ALA A 28 -15.19 14.35 -12.83
CA ALA A 28 -16.27 14.50 -11.84
C ALA A 28 -17.12 13.22 -11.68
N ASN A 29 -17.85 13.10 -10.55
CA ASN A 29 -18.58 11.92 -10.02
C ASN A 29 -17.74 10.74 -9.50
N ASN A 30 -16.54 11.07 -9.00
CA ASN A 30 -15.68 10.35 -8.04
C ASN A 30 -15.77 8.80 -8.02
N VAL A 31 -15.03 8.17 -8.93
CA VAL A 31 -14.53 6.81 -8.75
C VAL A 31 -13.04 6.90 -8.47
N GLU A 32 -12.63 6.61 -7.22
CA GLU A 32 -11.22 6.42 -6.89
C GLU A 32 -10.83 4.97 -7.15
N SER A 33 -9.94 4.74 -8.13
CA SER A 33 -9.36 3.42 -8.40
C SER A 33 -8.02 3.25 -7.68
N MET A 34 -7.78 2.02 -7.22
CA MET A 34 -6.50 1.60 -6.66
C MET A 34 -6.00 0.41 -7.48
N THR A 35 -4.79 0.53 -8.01
CA THR A 35 -4.16 -0.52 -8.79
C THR A 35 -2.94 -1.03 -8.03
N LEU A 36 -2.93 -2.33 -7.77
CA LEU A 36 -1.79 -3.01 -7.18
C LEU A 36 -0.75 -3.33 -8.28
N ILE A 37 0.50 -2.90 -8.07
CA ILE A 37 1.63 -3.21 -8.95
C ILE A 37 2.60 -4.07 -8.15
N GLY A 38 2.69 -5.35 -8.52
CA GLY A 38 3.45 -6.39 -7.82
C GLY A 38 2.55 -7.55 -7.40
N ASP A 39 3.15 -8.59 -6.84
CA ASP A 39 2.44 -9.78 -6.36
C ASP A 39 2.48 -9.86 -4.83
N VAL A 40 1.29 -10.04 -4.23
CA VAL A 40 1.09 -10.14 -2.77
C VAL A 40 0.57 -11.50 -2.34
N LYS A 41 0.30 -12.41 -3.28
CA LYS A 41 -0.36 -13.68 -2.98
C LYS A 41 0.47 -14.51 -1.99
N ASP A 42 -0.18 -14.98 -0.93
CA ASP A 42 0.40 -15.77 0.17
C ASP A 42 1.54 -15.07 0.92
N LYS A 43 1.70 -13.74 0.74
CA LYS A 43 2.74 -12.94 1.39
C LYS A 43 2.20 -12.16 2.58
N ASN A 44 3.09 -11.93 3.55
CA ASN A 44 2.84 -10.99 4.64
C ASN A 44 3.26 -9.59 4.19
N VAL A 45 2.31 -8.66 4.07
CA VAL A 45 2.55 -7.31 3.55
C VAL A 45 2.66 -6.30 4.69
N VAL A 46 3.65 -5.40 4.58
CA VAL A 46 3.80 -4.25 5.48
C VAL A 46 3.62 -2.97 4.69
N LEU A 47 2.54 -2.25 4.96
CA LEU A 47 2.30 -0.89 4.48
C LEU A 47 3.11 0.09 5.34
N VAL A 48 3.93 0.91 4.71
CA VAL A 48 4.78 1.89 5.40
C VAL A 48 4.45 3.29 4.93
N ASP A 49 3.99 4.13 5.87
CA ASP A 49 3.83 5.57 5.64
C ASP A 49 4.56 6.39 6.72
N ASP A 50 4.65 7.71 6.56
CA ASP A 50 5.14 8.60 7.62
C ASP A 50 4.04 9.07 8.55
N MET A 51 2.81 9.24 8.03
CA MET A 51 1.67 9.71 8.79
C MET A 51 0.37 9.05 8.33
N ILE A 52 -0.53 8.74 9.26
CA ILE A 52 -1.90 8.31 8.99
C ILE A 52 -2.88 9.33 9.58
N ASP A 53 -3.53 10.11 8.71
CA ASP A 53 -4.53 11.11 9.13
C ASP A 53 -5.93 10.48 9.27
N THR A 54 -6.62 10.23 8.16
CA THR A 54 -7.99 9.66 8.18
C THR A 54 -8.05 8.14 7.95
N ALA A 55 -6.89 7.50 7.76
CA ALA A 55 -6.72 6.09 7.40
C ALA A 55 -7.42 5.60 6.10
N GLY A 56 -8.31 6.38 5.46
CA GLY A 56 -9.12 5.89 4.34
C GLY A 56 -8.34 5.45 3.10
N THR A 57 -7.15 6.01 2.86
CA THR A 57 -6.27 5.51 1.78
C THR A 57 -5.57 4.21 2.20
N LEU A 58 -5.17 4.12 3.46
CA LEU A 58 -4.42 2.98 3.99
C LEU A 58 -5.30 1.72 4.08
N THR A 59 -6.52 1.85 4.61
CA THR A 59 -7.46 0.73 4.72
C THR A 59 -7.87 0.22 3.35
N LYS A 60 -8.17 1.12 2.41
CA LYS A 60 -8.51 0.72 1.03
C LYS A 60 -7.35 0.00 0.33
N ALA A 61 -6.10 0.38 0.60
CA ALA A 61 -4.94 -0.37 0.11
C ALA A 61 -4.84 -1.76 0.74
N ALA A 62 -5.10 -1.86 2.05
CA ALA A 62 -5.09 -3.13 2.77
C ALA A 62 -6.18 -4.08 2.24
N ASP A 63 -7.39 -3.57 2.01
CA ASP A 63 -8.50 -4.34 1.44
C ASP A 63 -8.11 -4.90 0.07
N VAL A 64 -7.58 -4.06 -0.83
CA VAL A 64 -7.10 -4.48 -2.15
C VAL A 64 -6.02 -5.56 -2.04
N MET A 65 -5.09 -5.45 -1.09
CA MET A 65 -4.05 -6.46 -0.89
C MET A 65 -4.63 -7.81 -0.40
N MET A 66 -5.57 -7.77 0.55
CA MET A 66 -6.25 -8.97 1.04
C MET A 66 -7.09 -9.63 -0.06
N GLU A 67 -7.82 -8.85 -0.86
CA GLU A 67 -8.58 -9.33 -2.02
C GLU A 67 -7.69 -10.00 -3.07
N ASN A 68 -6.43 -9.56 -3.20
CA ASN A 68 -5.42 -10.16 -4.07
C ASN A 68 -4.65 -11.33 -3.43
N GLY A 69 -5.10 -11.82 -2.27
CA GLY A 69 -4.59 -13.05 -1.65
C GLY A 69 -3.41 -12.86 -0.71
N ALA A 70 -3.18 -11.65 -0.17
CA ALA A 70 -2.20 -11.47 0.90
C ALA A 70 -2.53 -12.34 2.13
N ALA A 71 -1.51 -12.95 2.73
CA ALA A 71 -1.68 -13.74 3.95
C ALA A 71 -1.98 -12.86 5.18
N SER A 72 -1.36 -11.67 5.22
CA SER A 72 -1.70 -10.62 6.19
C SER A 72 -1.29 -9.24 5.67
N VAL A 73 -1.95 -8.20 6.17
CA VAL A 73 -1.55 -6.81 5.95
C VAL A 73 -1.38 -6.12 7.31
N ARG A 74 -0.22 -5.50 7.51
CA ARG A 74 0.09 -4.67 8.69
C ARG A 74 0.48 -3.28 8.21
N ALA A 75 0.07 -2.24 8.93
CA ALA A 75 0.48 -0.88 8.64
C ALA A 75 1.37 -0.33 9.74
N MET A 76 2.40 0.42 9.35
CA MET A 76 3.28 1.16 10.24
C MET A 76 3.42 2.60 9.74
N ALA A 77 3.29 3.54 10.66
CA ALA A 77 3.54 4.95 10.43
C ALA A 77 4.25 5.56 11.62
N THR A 78 4.95 6.67 11.37
CA THR A 78 5.60 7.42 12.44
C THR A 78 4.58 8.21 13.25
N HIS A 79 3.53 8.73 12.61
CA HIS A 79 2.48 9.56 13.22
C HIS A 79 1.09 9.06 12.85
#